data_AF-A0A522VI96-F1
#
_entry.id   AF-A0A522VI96-F1
#
_cell.length_a   1.000
_cell.length_b   1.000
_cell.length_c   1.000
_cell.angle_alpha   90.00
_cell.angle_beta   90.00
_cell.angle_gamma   90.00
#
_symmetry.space_group_name_H-M   'P 1'
#
loop_
_entity.id
_entity.type
_entity.pdbx_description
1 polymer ?
#
loop_
_entity_poly.entity_id
_entity_poly.type
_entity_poly.pdbx_seq_one_letter_code
_entity_poly.pdbx_strand_id
1 'polypeptide(L)'
;MAAVSITLFREKTVIVARHQGQEEVLATVKSNRILLPLGNKMRRETIIVRGRNLPDTLRLASLIIAEARRSSSLLDREMPVDWRRLWHSATLLHGAKPDNDSWGAVFGNGSALHLPAPCPHIEVLERHASGNGGFIDEVVLKSAAAELSANECDVKILHASKAAVVTTLDENGFRCAVQMRTKGNESAFSFSVPAKEKGVNFGTVLDLAAHYVEGHNTTVFLEKVRGMVESRQVAGSKITPRDIETAIERKRAVKRLIVNFEQDATIRYRPDRPNFLVA
;
A
#
# COMPACT_ATOMS: atom_id res chain seq x y z
N MET A 1 -9.56 18.08 -18.66
CA MET A 1 -9.34 16.60 -18.71
C MET A 1 -9.98 16.01 -17.47
N ALA A 2 -10.69 14.88 -17.55
CA ALA A 2 -11.26 14.26 -16.35
C ALA A 2 -10.13 13.88 -15.38
N ALA A 3 -10.29 14.17 -14.10
CA ALA A 3 -9.27 13.88 -13.09
C ALA A 3 -9.04 12.37 -12.98
N VAL A 4 -7.79 11.94 -12.94
CA VAL A 4 -7.41 10.54 -12.73
C VAL A 4 -7.04 10.37 -11.26
N SER A 5 -7.58 9.35 -10.59
CA SER A 5 -7.32 9.10 -9.18
C SER A 5 -6.82 7.68 -8.96
N ILE A 6 -5.82 7.55 -8.09
CA ILE A 6 -5.32 6.28 -7.56
C ILE A 6 -5.48 6.33 -6.05
N THR A 7 -6.13 5.31 -5.48
CA THR A 7 -6.36 5.22 -4.03
C THR A 7 -5.73 3.94 -3.50
N LEU A 8 -4.95 4.09 -2.43
CA LEU A 8 -4.56 2.99 -1.57
C LEU A 8 -5.55 2.90 -0.41
N PHE A 9 -6.15 1.72 -0.25
CA PHE A 9 -7.04 1.38 0.83
C PHE A 9 -6.34 0.53 1.88
N ARG A 10 -6.63 0.78 3.16
CA ARG A 10 -6.39 -0.16 4.26
C ARG A 10 -7.62 -1.05 4.37
N GLU A 11 -7.41 -2.35 4.19
CA GLU A 11 -8.48 -3.33 4.18
C GLU A 11 -8.33 -4.35 5.30
N LYS A 12 -9.47 -4.75 5.86
CA LYS A 12 -9.62 -5.92 6.72
C LYS A 12 -10.74 -6.78 6.15
N THR A 13 -10.39 -7.99 5.74
CA THR A 13 -11.33 -9.02 5.31
C THR A 13 -11.35 -10.13 6.36
N VAL A 14 -12.53 -10.45 6.88
CA VAL A 14 -12.75 -11.56 7.81
C VAL A 14 -13.69 -12.54 7.14
N ILE A 15 -13.30 -13.80 7.09
CA ILE A 15 -14.06 -14.87 6.48
C ILE A 15 -14.55 -15.76 7.62
N VAL A 16 -15.86 -15.89 7.70
CA VAL A 16 -16.56 -16.60 8.76
C VAL A 16 -17.32 -17.75 8.12
N ALA A 17 -17.03 -18.97 8.54
CA ALA A 17 -17.88 -20.11 8.23
C ALA A 17 -18.93 -20.27 9.31
N ARG A 18 -20.12 -20.67 8.91
CA ARG A 18 -21.19 -21.09 9.80
C ARG A 18 -21.44 -22.57 9.61
N HIS A 19 -21.24 -23.34 10.68
CA HIS A 19 -21.52 -24.77 10.73
C HIS A 19 -22.49 -25.05 11.89
N GLN A 20 -23.65 -25.64 11.59
CA GLN A 20 -24.67 -26.00 12.58
C GLN A 20 -25.05 -24.85 13.55
N GLY A 21 -25.07 -23.61 13.05
CA GLY A 21 -25.40 -22.42 13.85
C GLY A 21 -24.23 -21.82 14.66
N GLN A 22 -23.05 -22.44 14.65
CA GLN A 22 -21.82 -21.86 15.23
C GLN A 22 -21.03 -21.11 14.15
N GLU A 23 -20.52 -19.93 14.50
CA GLU A 23 -19.65 -19.12 13.63
C GLU A 23 -18.18 -19.33 13.98
N GLU A 24 -17.37 -19.70 12.98
CA GLU A 24 -15.93 -19.89 13.08
C GLU A 24 -15.20 -18.94 12.12
N VAL A 25 -14.18 -18.25 12.59
CA VAL A 25 -13.36 -17.38 11.73
C VAL A 25 -12.33 -18.23 11.00
N LEU A 26 -12.56 -18.48 9.71
CA LEU A 26 -11.65 -19.24 8.85
C LEU A 26 -10.37 -18.46 8.53
N ALA A 27 -10.50 -17.16 8.28
CA ALA A 27 -9.37 -16.31 7.92
C ALA A 27 -9.60 -14.85 8.30
N THR A 28 -8.53 -14.17 8.70
CA THR A 28 -8.51 -12.72 8.82
C THR A 28 -7.32 -12.17 8.05
N VAL A 29 -7.60 -11.44 6.97
CA VAL A 29 -6.61 -10.80 6.13
C VAL A 29 -6.63 -9.30 6.40
N LYS A 30 -5.48 -8.74 6.77
CA LYS A 30 -5.26 -7.30 6.82
C LYS A 30 -4.20 -6.93 5.80
N SER A 31 -4.57 -6.08 4.85
CA SER A 31 -3.69 -5.65 3.76
C SER A 31 -3.95 -4.22 3.36
N ASN A 32 -2.98 -3.60 2.73
CA ASN A 32 -3.17 -2.41 1.93
C ASN A 32 -3.42 -2.85 0.49
N ARG A 33 -4.36 -2.23 -0.21
CA ARG A 33 -4.73 -2.56 -1.59
C ARG A 33 -4.75 -1.29 -2.44
N ILE A 34 -4.14 -1.34 -3.61
CA ILE A 34 -4.13 -0.24 -4.58
C ILE A 34 -4.48 -0.79 -5.96
N LEU A 35 -5.45 -0.14 -6.60
CA LEU A 35 -5.89 -0.44 -7.96
C LEU A 35 -5.15 0.48 -8.93
N LEU A 36 -4.43 -0.10 -9.88
CA LEU A 36 -3.65 0.61 -10.88
C LEU A 36 -4.30 0.38 -12.26
N PRO A 37 -5.11 1.34 -12.74
CA PRO A 37 -5.54 1.34 -14.13
C PRO A 37 -4.37 1.76 -15.02
N LEU A 38 -3.74 0.80 -15.68
CA LEU A 38 -2.57 1.00 -16.53
C LEU A 38 -2.95 0.81 -18.01
N GLY A 39 -2.03 1.20 -18.89
CA GLY A 39 -2.19 1.09 -20.33
C GLY A 39 -2.65 2.37 -21.02
N ASN A 40 -3.03 2.25 -22.28
CA ASN A 40 -3.40 3.36 -23.15
C ASN A 40 -4.88 3.30 -23.55
N LYS A 41 -5.29 4.10 -24.55
CA LYS A 41 -6.69 4.11 -25.02
C LYS A 41 -7.11 2.79 -25.69
N MET A 42 -6.17 2.03 -26.23
CA MET A 42 -6.45 0.79 -26.97
C MET A 42 -6.37 -0.45 -26.08
N ARG A 43 -5.46 -0.44 -25.09
CA ARG A 43 -5.26 -1.55 -24.17
C ARG A 43 -5.21 -1.03 -22.75
N ARG A 44 -6.21 -1.39 -21.95
CA ARG A 44 -6.23 -1.12 -20.51
C ARG A 44 -5.95 -2.40 -19.76
N GLU A 45 -5.09 -2.30 -18.76
CA GLU A 45 -4.72 -3.39 -17.89
C GLU A 45 -4.96 -2.96 -16.46
N THR A 46 -5.63 -3.80 -15.70
CA THR A 46 -5.90 -3.54 -14.29
C THR A 46 -4.92 -4.36 -13.48
N ILE A 47 -3.98 -3.69 -12.84
CA ILE A 47 -3.06 -4.30 -11.88
C ILE A 47 -3.51 -3.94 -10.47
N ILE A 48 -3.60 -4.94 -9.60
CA ILE A 48 -3.89 -4.75 -8.19
C ILE A 48 -2.66 -5.11 -7.40
N VAL A 49 -2.21 -4.20 -6.56
CA VAL A 49 -1.11 -4.45 -5.63
C VAL A 49 -1.69 -4.54 -4.23
N ARG A 50 -1.36 -5.63 -3.54
CA ARG A 50 -1.62 -5.80 -2.11
C ARG A 50 -0.31 -5.85 -1.35
N GLY A 51 -0.31 -5.40 -0.10
CA GLY A 51 0.84 -5.60 0.78
C GLY A 51 0.53 -5.34 2.24
N ARG A 52 1.34 -5.93 3.13
CA ARG A 52 1.17 -5.78 4.58
C ARG A 52 1.39 -4.34 5.05
N ASN A 53 2.44 -3.72 4.54
CA ASN A 53 2.89 -2.39 4.94
C ASN A 53 2.53 -1.35 3.89
N LEU A 54 2.09 -0.19 4.36
CA LEU A 54 1.63 0.88 3.49
C LEU A 54 2.77 1.49 2.63
N PRO A 55 3.97 1.81 3.17
CA PRO A 55 5.09 2.29 2.36
C PRO A 55 5.51 1.30 1.27
N ASP A 56 5.71 0.03 1.62
CA ASP A 56 6.10 -1.02 0.65
C ASP A 56 5.09 -1.17 -0.48
N THR A 57 3.79 -1.12 -0.16
CA THR A 57 2.72 -1.21 -1.16
C THR A 57 2.76 -0.03 -2.14
N LEU A 58 2.99 1.19 -1.64
CA LEU A 58 3.13 2.38 -2.48
C LEU A 58 4.39 2.33 -3.36
N ARG A 59 5.52 1.84 -2.82
CA ARG A 59 6.77 1.67 -3.59
C ARG A 59 6.63 0.64 -4.68
N LEU A 60 6.05 -0.51 -4.37
CA LEU A 60 5.78 -1.53 -5.37
C LEU A 60 4.87 -0.98 -6.47
N ALA A 61 3.80 -0.25 -6.10
CA ALA A 61 2.95 0.42 -7.08
C ALA A 61 3.71 1.45 -7.94
N SER A 62 4.60 2.24 -7.34
CA SER A 62 5.46 3.18 -8.07
C SER A 62 6.37 2.47 -9.08
N LEU A 63 7.03 1.39 -8.67
CA LEU A 63 7.89 0.59 -9.54
C LEU A 63 7.11 -0.06 -10.68
N ILE A 64 5.90 -0.54 -10.43
CA ILE A 64 5.01 -1.10 -11.45
C ILE A 64 4.60 -0.03 -12.46
N ILE A 65 4.25 1.18 -12.01
CA ILE A 65 3.97 2.31 -12.91
C ILE A 65 5.20 2.67 -13.75
N ALA A 66 6.39 2.67 -13.14
CA ALA A 66 7.63 2.92 -13.87
C ALA A 66 7.90 1.85 -14.94
N GLU A 67 7.63 0.58 -14.64
CA GLU A 67 7.75 -0.53 -15.60
C GLU A 67 6.70 -0.41 -16.72
N ALA A 68 5.46 -0.07 -16.38
CA ALA A 68 4.37 0.12 -17.34
C ALA A 68 4.61 1.26 -18.33
N ARG A 69 5.46 2.23 -17.98
CA ARG A 69 5.84 3.32 -18.89
C ARG A 69 6.90 2.91 -19.90
N ARG A 70 7.63 1.82 -19.64
CA ARG A 70 8.69 1.29 -20.53
C ARG A 70 8.16 0.23 -21.48
N SER A 71 6.97 -0.31 -21.23
CA SER A 71 6.35 -1.37 -22.02
C SER A 71 4.95 -0.96 -22.46
N SER A 72 4.48 -1.47 -23.60
CA SER A 72 3.09 -1.27 -24.05
C SER A 72 2.08 -2.09 -23.23
N SER A 73 2.55 -3.17 -22.58
CA SER A 73 1.77 -4.07 -21.73
C SER A 73 2.66 -4.69 -20.65
N LEU A 74 2.10 -4.88 -19.45
CA LEU A 74 2.75 -5.63 -18.37
C LEU A 74 2.38 -7.11 -18.40
N LEU A 75 1.21 -7.45 -18.95
CA LEU A 75 0.65 -8.80 -18.96
C LEU A 75 0.98 -9.59 -20.22
N ASP A 76 1.28 -8.91 -21.31
CA ASP A 76 1.47 -9.49 -22.64
C ASP A 76 2.70 -8.85 -23.30
N ARG A 77 3.85 -9.41 -22.94
CA ARG A 77 5.17 -8.99 -23.41
C ARG A 77 6.06 -10.21 -23.55
N GLU A 78 7.00 -10.15 -24.50
CA GLU A 78 7.92 -11.25 -24.81
C GLU A 78 8.78 -11.65 -23.60
N MET A 79 9.31 -10.66 -22.88
CA MET A 79 10.04 -10.89 -21.63
C MET A 79 9.15 -10.56 -20.44
N PRO A 80 8.70 -11.54 -19.64
CA PRO A 80 7.82 -11.32 -18.49
C PRO A 80 8.42 -10.37 -17.45
N VAL A 81 7.56 -9.68 -16.72
CA VAL A 81 7.99 -8.85 -15.59
C VAL A 81 8.48 -9.75 -14.46
N ASP A 82 9.68 -9.47 -13.95
CA ASP A 82 10.18 -10.09 -12.72
C ASP A 82 9.54 -9.41 -11.50
N TRP A 83 8.34 -9.83 -11.16
CA TRP A 83 7.57 -9.30 -10.03
C TRP A 83 8.26 -9.51 -8.69
N ARG A 84 8.99 -10.62 -8.52
CA ARG A 84 9.75 -10.92 -7.31
C ARG A 84 10.88 -9.90 -7.14
N ARG A 85 11.60 -9.57 -8.21
CA ARG A 85 12.61 -8.52 -8.20
C ARG A 85 12.00 -7.16 -7.88
N LEU A 86 10.84 -6.81 -8.46
CA LEU A 86 10.18 -5.54 -8.13
C LEU A 86 9.79 -5.46 -6.64
N TRP A 87 9.23 -6.53 -6.07
CA TRP A 87 8.93 -6.59 -4.64
C TRP A 87 10.19 -6.47 -3.78
N HIS A 88 11.25 -7.19 -4.16
CA HIS A 88 12.53 -7.09 -3.47
C HIS A 88 13.10 -5.67 -3.52
N SER A 89 13.05 -5.00 -4.68
CA SER A 89 13.46 -3.60 -4.82
C SER A 89 12.62 -2.63 -3.97
N ALA A 90 11.30 -2.85 -3.88
CA ALA A 90 10.41 -2.04 -3.06
C ALA A 90 10.76 -2.11 -1.57
N THR A 91 11.23 -3.28 -1.11
CA THR A 91 11.50 -3.58 0.31
C THR A 91 12.95 -3.38 0.73
N LEU A 92 13.92 -3.57 -0.19
CA LEU A 92 15.36 -3.41 0.06
C LEU A 92 15.73 -2.04 0.64
N LEU A 93 14.97 -1.00 0.30
CA LEU A 93 15.18 0.34 0.82
C LEU A 93 15.01 0.41 2.34
N HIS A 94 14.26 -0.50 2.97
CA HIS A 94 14.00 -0.46 4.41
C HIS A 94 15.18 -0.88 5.29
N GLY A 95 16.23 -1.52 4.77
CA GLY A 95 17.31 -2.08 5.60
C GLY A 95 16.83 -3.07 6.68
N ALA A 96 15.54 -3.38 6.68
CA ALA A 96 14.92 -4.27 7.63
C ALA A 96 15.37 -5.68 7.27
N LYS A 97 15.68 -6.48 8.29
CA LYS A 97 15.51 -7.92 8.16
C LYS A 97 14.11 -8.12 7.57
N PRO A 98 13.92 -9.06 6.64
CA PRO A 98 12.57 -9.51 6.35
C PRO A 98 12.00 -9.95 7.70
N ASP A 99 11.24 -9.09 8.36
CA ASP A 99 10.35 -9.55 9.40
C ASP A 99 9.49 -10.59 8.69
N ASN A 100 9.37 -11.78 9.29
CA ASN A 100 8.67 -12.93 8.71
C ASN A 100 7.20 -12.64 8.32
N ASP A 101 6.71 -11.41 8.49
CA ASP A 101 5.35 -10.95 8.23
C ASP A 101 5.25 -9.86 7.12
N SER A 102 6.36 -9.41 6.51
CA SER A 102 6.30 -8.48 5.36
C SER A 102 6.05 -9.23 4.05
N TRP A 103 4.96 -8.88 3.38
CA TRP A 103 4.57 -9.48 2.11
C TRP A 103 3.94 -8.46 1.17
N GLY A 104 4.08 -8.72 -0.12
CA GLY A 104 3.44 -7.99 -1.21
C GLY A 104 2.93 -8.97 -2.24
N ALA A 105 1.78 -8.71 -2.83
CA ALA A 105 1.16 -9.53 -3.86
C ALA A 105 0.71 -8.64 -5.03
N VAL A 106 0.78 -9.19 -6.24
CA VAL A 106 0.39 -8.52 -7.47
C VAL A 106 -0.60 -9.41 -8.20
N PHE A 107 -1.72 -8.84 -8.59
CA PHE A 107 -2.76 -9.49 -9.37
C PHE A 107 -2.97 -8.73 -10.68
N GLY A 108 -3.20 -9.46 -11.77
CA GLY A 108 -3.57 -8.92 -13.06
C GLY A 108 -4.72 -9.73 -13.64
N ASN A 109 -5.78 -9.05 -14.09
CA ASN A 109 -6.97 -9.68 -14.66
C ASN A 109 -7.52 -10.85 -13.80
N GLY A 110 -7.53 -10.68 -12.48
CA GLY A 110 -8.08 -11.66 -11.53
C GLY A 110 -7.16 -12.83 -11.19
N SER A 111 -5.95 -12.89 -11.75
CA SER A 111 -4.97 -13.93 -11.47
C SER A 111 -3.77 -13.39 -10.70
N ALA A 112 -3.21 -14.19 -9.81
CA ALA A 112 -1.98 -13.84 -9.09
C ALA A 112 -0.78 -13.87 -10.05
N LEU A 113 -0.09 -12.74 -10.18
CA LEU A 113 1.19 -12.61 -10.91
C LEU A 113 2.38 -12.78 -9.95
N HIS A 114 2.19 -12.38 -8.69
CA HIS A 114 3.13 -12.57 -7.61
C HIS A 114 2.36 -12.76 -6.31
N LEU A 115 2.62 -13.87 -5.62
CA LEU A 115 2.03 -14.16 -4.33
C LEU A 115 3.04 -14.94 -3.49
N PRO A 116 3.62 -14.36 -2.41
CA PRO A 116 4.69 -14.99 -1.66
C PRO A 116 4.23 -16.20 -0.85
N ALA A 117 2.95 -16.27 -0.49
CA ALA A 117 2.31 -17.44 0.10
C ALA A 117 0.87 -17.55 -0.41
N PRO A 118 0.41 -18.73 -0.86
CA PRO A 118 -0.96 -18.92 -1.30
C PRO A 118 -1.95 -18.48 -0.22
N CYS A 119 -2.92 -17.66 -0.60
CA CYS A 119 -4.03 -17.28 0.26
C CYS A 119 -5.30 -17.42 -0.57
N PRO A 120 -5.90 -18.62 -0.62
CA PRO A 120 -7.00 -18.93 -1.54
C PRO A 120 -8.13 -17.90 -1.46
N HIS A 121 -8.43 -17.46 -0.25
CA HIS A 121 -9.40 -16.41 0.05
C HIS A 121 -9.17 -15.07 -0.67
N ILE A 122 -7.92 -14.59 -0.72
CA ILE A 122 -7.58 -13.35 -1.43
C ILE A 122 -7.66 -13.58 -2.93
N GLU A 123 -7.17 -14.72 -3.41
CA GLU A 123 -7.20 -15.05 -4.83
C GLU A 123 -8.62 -15.13 -5.37
N VAL A 124 -9.54 -15.78 -4.65
CA VAL A 124 -10.97 -15.80 -4.97
C VAL A 124 -11.52 -14.37 -5.00
N LEU A 125 -11.26 -13.58 -3.97
CA LEU A 125 -11.76 -12.20 -3.90
C LEU A 125 -11.28 -11.35 -5.07
N GLU A 126 -10.00 -11.45 -5.44
CA GLU A 126 -9.44 -10.69 -6.57
C GLU A 126 -9.90 -11.19 -7.93
N ARG A 127 -10.17 -12.49 -8.06
CA ARG A 127 -10.77 -13.06 -9.26
C ARG A 127 -12.16 -12.49 -9.50
N HIS A 128 -13.03 -12.49 -8.49
CA HIS A 128 -14.36 -11.88 -8.57
C HIS A 128 -14.29 -10.36 -8.76
N ALA A 129 -13.40 -9.67 -8.06
CA ALA A 129 -13.21 -8.23 -8.21
C ALA A 129 -12.78 -7.86 -9.64
N SER A 130 -12.00 -8.70 -10.32
CA SER A 130 -11.54 -8.43 -11.70
C SER A 130 -12.69 -8.29 -12.70
N GLY A 131 -13.76 -9.07 -12.54
CA GLY A 131 -14.99 -8.96 -13.34
C GLY A 131 -15.76 -7.66 -13.08
N ASN A 132 -15.46 -6.96 -11.99
CA ASN A 132 -16.07 -5.69 -11.59
C ASN A 132 -15.07 -4.52 -11.63
N GLY A 133 -14.19 -4.50 -12.64
CA GLY A 133 -13.21 -3.42 -12.81
C GLY A 133 -12.15 -3.32 -11.71
N GLY A 134 -12.02 -4.36 -10.87
CA GLY A 134 -11.15 -4.39 -9.71
C GLY A 134 -11.74 -3.75 -8.45
N PHE A 135 -13.02 -3.40 -8.41
CA PHE A 135 -13.68 -2.92 -7.20
C PHE A 135 -14.22 -4.08 -6.36
N ILE A 136 -14.19 -3.92 -5.03
CA ILE A 136 -14.78 -4.86 -4.08
C ILE A 136 -16.03 -4.21 -3.52
N ASP A 137 -17.19 -4.67 -3.97
CA ASP A 137 -18.51 -4.26 -3.50
C ASP A 137 -19.29 -5.45 -2.95
N GLU A 138 -20.53 -5.23 -2.54
CA GLU A 138 -21.37 -6.28 -1.98
C GLU A 138 -21.62 -7.45 -2.95
N VAL A 139 -21.69 -7.17 -4.26
CA VAL A 139 -21.91 -8.20 -5.29
C VAL A 139 -20.69 -9.11 -5.41
N VAL A 140 -19.49 -8.52 -5.44
CA VAL A 140 -18.22 -9.26 -5.43
C VAL A 140 -18.07 -10.09 -4.17
N LEU A 141 -18.41 -9.52 -3.00
CA LEU A 141 -18.33 -10.23 -1.72
C LEU A 141 -19.28 -11.43 -1.66
N LYS A 142 -20.52 -11.28 -2.15
CA LYS A 142 -21.50 -12.38 -2.22
C LYS A 142 -21.04 -13.49 -3.17
N SER A 143 -20.51 -13.12 -4.34
CA SER A 143 -20.04 -14.08 -5.35
C SER A 143 -18.81 -14.86 -4.85
N ALA A 144 -17.86 -14.16 -4.23
CA ALA A 144 -16.70 -14.79 -3.60
C ALA A 144 -17.11 -15.70 -2.41
N ALA A 145 -18.07 -15.27 -1.59
CA ALA A 145 -18.60 -16.08 -0.51
C ALA A 145 -19.25 -17.38 -1.01
N ALA A 146 -20.07 -17.29 -2.06
CA ALA A 146 -20.71 -18.45 -2.67
C ALA A 146 -19.69 -19.47 -3.22
N GLU A 147 -18.60 -19.02 -3.84
CA GLU A 147 -17.53 -19.90 -4.30
C GLU A 147 -16.82 -20.59 -3.12
N LEU A 148 -16.51 -19.86 -2.06
CA LEU A 148 -15.88 -20.42 -0.86
C LEU A 148 -16.81 -21.40 -0.12
N SER A 149 -18.12 -21.19 -0.20
CA SER A 149 -19.16 -22.05 0.38
C SER A 149 -19.42 -23.35 -0.35
N ALA A 150 -18.83 -23.57 -1.53
CA ALA A 150 -19.09 -24.76 -2.33
C ALA A 150 -18.74 -26.09 -1.62
N ASN A 151 -18.00 -26.04 -0.50
CA ASN A 151 -17.56 -27.19 0.29
C ASN A 151 -18.34 -27.38 1.62
N GLU A 152 -19.67 -27.25 1.59
CA GLU A 152 -20.62 -27.60 2.68
C GLU A 152 -20.74 -26.63 3.88
N CYS A 153 -20.02 -25.51 3.91
CA CYS A 153 -20.16 -24.50 4.95
C CYS A 153 -20.72 -23.16 4.40
N ASP A 154 -21.67 -22.57 5.12
CA ASP A 154 -22.17 -21.22 4.79
C ASP A 154 -21.08 -20.21 5.15
N VAL A 155 -20.55 -19.49 4.16
CA VAL A 155 -19.43 -18.58 4.30
C VAL A 155 -19.94 -17.15 4.19
N LYS A 156 -19.57 -16.34 5.17
CA LYS A 156 -19.79 -14.90 5.18
C LYS A 156 -18.45 -14.18 5.11
N ILE A 157 -18.35 -13.24 4.18
CA ILE A 157 -17.19 -12.35 4.09
C ILE A 157 -17.55 -10.98 4.66
N LEU A 158 -16.89 -10.59 5.74
CA LEU A 158 -16.95 -9.25 6.31
C LEU A 158 -15.76 -8.44 5.78
N HIS A 159 -16.04 -7.38 5.04
CA HIS A 159 -15.00 -6.53 4.46
C HIS A 159 -15.13 -5.09 4.96
N ALA A 160 -14.03 -4.53 5.45
CA ALA A 160 -13.93 -3.13 5.82
C ALA A 160 -12.75 -2.51 5.08
N SER A 161 -12.99 -1.39 4.40
CA SER A 161 -12.00 -0.67 3.61
C SER A 161 -12.00 0.81 3.97
N LYS A 162 -10.80 1.41 4.08
CA LYS A 162 -10.63 2.84 4.34
C LYS A 162 -9.50 3.40 3.50
N ALA A 163 -9.79 4.47 2.74
CA ALA A 163 -8.77 5.18 1.98
C ALA A 163 -7.67 5.70 2.91
N ALA A 164 -6.42 5.41 2.57
CA ALA A 164 -5.27 5.81 3.36
C ALA A 164 -4.36 6.77 2.61
N VAL A 165 -4.23 6.58 1.30
CA VAL A 165 -3.58 7.54 0.40
C VAL A 165 -4.44 7.71 -0.83
N VAL A 166 -4.69 8.96 -1.22
CA VAL A 166 -5.42 9.29 -2.44
C VAL A 166 -4.54 10.22 -3.25
N THR A 167 -4.16 9.78 -4.45
CA THR A 167 -3.36 10.57 -5.39
C THR A 167 -4.22 10.88 -6.61
N THR A 168 -4.44 12.16 -6.86
CA THR A 168 -5.25 12.67 -7.96
C THR A 168 -4.37 13.48 -8.90
N LEU A 169 -4.60 13.34 -10.21
CA LEU A 169 -4.02 14.19 -11.25
C LEU A 169 -5.17 14.95 -11.92
N ASP A 170 -5.07 16.28 -11.90
CA ASP A 170 -5.95 17.19 -12.62
C ASP A 170 -5.14 18.20 -13.47
N GLU A 171 -5.79 19.24 -13.96
CA GLU A 171 -5.15 20.31 -14.75
C GLU A 171 -4.14 21.15 -13.96
N ASN A 172 -4.26 21.21 -12.64
CA ASN A 172 -3.37 21.96 -11.76
C ASN A 172 -2.13 21.16 -11.36
N GLY A 173 -2.22 19.83 -11.40
CA GLY A 173 -1.11 18.91 -11.18
C GLY A 173 -1.51 17.72 -10.33
N PHE A 174 -0.54 17.20 -9.60
CA PHE A 174 -0.76 16.10 -8.68
C PHE A 174 -1.17 16.63 -7.31
N ARG A 175 -2.20 16.03 -6.72
CA ARG A 175 -2.55 16.19 -5.31
C ARG A 175 -2.51 14.84 -4.64
N CYS A 176 -1.80 14.73 -3.54
CA CYS A 176 -1.72 13.51 -2.76
C CYS A 176 -2.15 13.79 -1.32
N ALA A 177 -3.23 13.15 -0.88
CA ALA A 177 -3.71 13.19 0.50
C ALA A 177 -3.31 11.90 1.22
N VAL A 178 -2.75 12.03 2.41
CA VAL A 178 -2.27 10.92 3.24
C VAL A 178 -2.97 10.97 4.59
N GLN A 179 -3.67 9.90 4.93
CA GLN A 179 -4.28 9.71 6.25
C GLN A 179 -3.32 8.92 7.15
N MET A 180 -2.86 9.57 8.21
CA MET A 180 -1.96 9.04 9.22
C MET A 180 -2.73 8.68 10.49
N ARG A 181 -2.20 7.73 11.27
CA ARG A 181 -2.80 7.29 12.53
C ARG A 181 -1.76 7.40 13.64
N THR A 182 -2.04 8.20 14.65
CA THR A 182 -1.17 8.36 15.83
C THR A 182 -2.00 8.24 17.10
N LYS A 183 -1.69 7.25 17.96
CA LYS A 183 -2.30 7.10 19.30
C LYS A 183 -3.84 7.16 19.33
N GLY A 184 -4.50 6.57 18.34
CA GLY A 184 -5.97 6.57 18.22
C GLY A 184 -6.57 7.79 17.50
N ASN A 185 -5.78 8.85 17.28
CA ASN A 185 -6.17 10.00 16.48
C ASN A 185 -5.82 9.78 15.01
N GLU A 186 -6.74 10.18 14.13
CA GLU A 186 -6.50 10.24 12.70
C GLU A 186 -6.12 11.68 12.33
N SER A 187 -4.94 11.83 11.73
CA SER A 187 -4.51 13.08 11.14
C SER A 187 -4.41 12.92 9.64
N ALA A 188 -4.63 14.00 8.90
CA ALA A 188 -4.45 14.01 7.46
C ALA A 188 -3.58 15.19 7.08
N PHE A 189 -2.69 14.96 6.13
CA PHE A 189 -2.05 16.04 5.41
C PHE A 189 -2.16 15.75 3.92
N SER A 190 -1.99 16.79 3.12
CA SER A 190 -1.88 16.65 1.68
C SER A 190 -0.72 17.48 1.17
N PHE A 191 -0.12 17.00 0.10
CA PHE A 191 0.87 17.74 -0.66
C PHE A 191 0.43 17.80 -2.12
N SER A 192 0.81 18.86 -2.82
CA SER A 192 0.49 19.04 -4.23
C SER A 192 1.74 19.45 -5.01
N VAL A 193 1.90 18.89 -6.20
CA VAL A 193 3.00 19.14 -7.12
C VAL A 193 2.41 19.70 -8.43
N PRO A 194 2.76 20.92 -8.85
CA PRO A 194 2.18 21.54 -10.05
C PRO A 194 2.41 20.71 -11.33
N ALA A 195 1.48 20.80 -12.29
CA ALA A 195 1.53 20.06 -13.55
C ALA A 195 2.78 20.36 -14.42
N LYS A 196 3.40 21.52 -14.22
CA LYS A 196 4.57 21.97 -15.01
C LYS A 196 5.90 21.37 -14.55
N GLU A 197 5.91 20.63 -13.44
CA GLU A 197 7.14 20.05 -12.90
C GLU A 197 7.66 18.91 -13.77
N LYS A 198 8.90 19.06 -14.26
CA LYS A 198 9.52 18.08 -15.17
C LYS A 198 9.80 16.76 -14.44
N GLY A 199 9.51 15.64 -15.09
CA GLY A 199 9.79 14.30 -14.56
C GLY A 199 8.79 13.79 -13.52
N VAL A 200 7.86 14.62 -13.04
CA VAL A 200 6.84 14.21 -12.07
C VAL A 200 5.74 13.40 -12.76
N ASN A 201 5.40 12.27 -12.15
CA ASN A 201 4.37 11.36 -12.62
C ASN A 201 3.76 10.62 -11.42
N PHE A 202 2.69 9.84 -11.63
CA PHE A 202 2.03 9.07 -10.57
C PHE A 202 3.01 8.21 -9.76
N GLY A 203 3.94 7.51 -10.42
CA GLY A 203 4.91 6.67 -9.72
C GLY A 203 5.77 7.49 -8.75
N THR A 204 6.32 8.61 -9.23
CA THR A 204 7.13 9.51 -8.40
C THR A 204 6.34 10.07 -7.21
N VAL A 205 5.07 10.45 -7.41
CA VAL A 205 4.22 10.99 -6.33
C VAL A 205 3.83 9.90 -5.31
N LEU A 206 3.56 8.67 -5.76
CA LEU A 206 3.31 7.54 -4.86
C LEU A 206 4.56 7.16 -4.05
N ASP A 207 5.74 7.21 -4.67
CA ASP A 207 7.01 6.96 -3.96
C ASP A 207 7.30 8.03 -2.90
N LEU A 208 7.05 9.31 -3.23
CA LEU A 208 7.10 10.38 -2.25
C LEU A 208 6.09 10.18 -1.11
N ALA A 209 4.87 9.76 -1.41
CA ALA A 209 3.88 9.42 -0.39
C ALA A 209 4.38 8.26 0.51
N ALA A 210 5.06 7.27 -0.06
CA ALA A 210 5.68 6.18 0.67
C ALA A 210 6.73 6.71 1.66
N HIS A 211 7.56 7.66 1.23
CA HIS A 211 8.54 8.32 2.10
C HIS A 211 7.87 9.05 3.27
N TYR A 212 6.81 9.84 3.04
CA TYR A 212 6.14 10.52 4.15
C TYR A 212 5.50 9.53 5.14
N VAL A 213 4.82 8.51 4.65
CA VAL A 213 4.18 7.50 5.50
C VAL A 213 5.23 6.78 6.34
N GLU A 214 6.35 6.42 5.72
CA GLU A 214 7.45 5.78 6.44
C GLU A 214 8.06 6.70 7.49
N GLY A 215 8.42 7.94 7.13
CA GLY A 215 8.99 8.89 8.07
C GLY A 215 8.10 9.16 9.28
N HIS A 216 6.78 9.19 9.05
CA HIS A 216 5.78 9.25 10.12
C HIS A 216 5.80 7.99 10.99
N ASN A 217 5.68 6.80 10.40
CA ASN A 217 5.66 5.53 11.13
C ASN A 217 6.93 5.33 11.97
N THR A 218 8.09 5.65 11.42
CA THR A 218 9.38 5.57 12.13
C THR A 218 9.46 6.56 13.27
N THR A 219 8.89 7.76 13.11
CA THR A 219 8.85 8.76 14.20
C THR A 219 7.95 8.30 15.34
N VAL A 220 6.75 7.78 15.02
CA VAL A 220 5.83 7.21 16.03
C VAL A 220 6.48 6.04 16.76
N PHE A 221 7.23 5.19 16.04
CA PHE A 221 8.00 4.10 16.66
C PHE A 221 9.05 4.63 17.65
N LEU A 222 9.88 5.59 17.23
CA LEU A 222 10.92 6.16 18.09
C LEU A 222 10.34 6.89 19.31
N GLU A 223 9.22 7.60 19.17
CA GLU A 223 8.49 8.21 20.29
C GLU A 223 7.97 7.18 21.28
N LYS A 224 7.43 6.05 20.77
CA LYS A 224 6.97 4.94 21.62
C LYS A 224 8.13 4.35 22.40
N VAL A 225 9.27 4.12 21.75
CA VAL A 225 10.49 3.62 22.39
C VAL A 225 10.96 4.57 23.48
N ARG A 226 11.05 5.87 23.19
CA ARG A 226 11.39 6.89 24.18
C ARG A 226 10.46 6.85 25.40
N GLY A 227 9.15 6.76 25.18
CA GLY A 227 8.18 6.64 26.26
C GLY A 227 8.35 5.38 27.12
N MET A 228 8.73 4.24 26.52
CA MET A 228 9.05 3.01 27.27
C MET A 228 10.32 3.13 28.11
N VAL A 229 11.32 3.86 27.62
CA VAL A 229 12.54 4.15 28.38
C VAL A 229 12.23 5.07 29.56
N GLU A 230 11.47 6.14 29.33
CA GLU A 230 11.06 7.09 30.37
C GLU A 230 10.19 6.41 31.45
N SER A 231 9.31 5.49 31.08
CA SER A 231 8.46 4.73 32.02
C SER A 231 9.14 3.51 32.68
N ARG A 232 10.42 3.25 32.38
CA ARG A 232 11.19 2.06 32.81
C ARG A 232 10.53 0.72 32.45
N GLN A 233 9.67 0.69 31.43
CA GLN A 233 8.99 -0.52 30.94
C GLN A 233 9.79 -1.28 29.87
N VAL A 234 11.09 -1.01 29.74
CA VAL A 234 11.95 -1.65 28.74
C VAL A 234 12.15 -3.15 29.03
N ALA A 235 12.08 -3.54 30.31
CA ALA A 235 12.21 -4.93 30.75
C ALA A 235 11.04 -5.78 30.23
N GLY A 236 11.27 -6.54 29.15
CA GLY A 236 10.28 -7.41 28.50
C GLY A 236 9.90 -7.01 27.06
N SER A 237 10.40 -5.88 26.55
CA SER A 237 10.18 -5.52 25.15
C SER A 237 11.09 -6.34 24.22
N LYS A 238 10.56 -6.80 23.07
CA LYS A 238 11.37 -7.45 22.02
C LYS A 238 12.23 -6.46 21.21
N ILE A 239 12.21 -5.17 21.55
CA ILE A 239 12.89 -4.13 20.80
C ILE A 239 14.36 -4.09 21.24
N THR A 240 15.26 -4.26 20.28
CA THR A 240 16.69 -4.26 20.53
C THR A 240 17.30 -2.87 20.27
N PRO A 241 18.46 -2.54 20.85
CA PRO A 241 19.19 -1.31 20.51
C PRO A 241 19.47 -1.16 19.01
N ARG A 242 19.73 -2.28 18.33
CA ARG A 242 19.94 -2.32 16.87
C ARG A 242 18.70 -1.89 16.08
N ASP A 243 17.50 -2.23 16.56
CA ASP A 243 16.25 -1.82 15.91
C ASP A 243 16.05 -0.30 16.01
N ILE A 244 16.45 0.29 17.14
CA ILE A 244 16.40 1.75 17.37
C ILE A 244 17.39 2.46 16.45
N GLU A 245 18.63 1.97 16.36
CA GLU A 245 19.65 2.51 15.48
C GLU A 245 19.21 2.45 14.01
N THR A 246 18.72 1.28 13.57
CA THR A 246 18.18 1.08 12.21
C THR A 246 17.04 2.06 11.92
N ALA A 247 16.12 2.27 12.88
CA ALA A 247 15.03 3.22 12.73
C ALA A 247 15.52 4.67 12.63
N ILE A 248 16.54 5.08 13.41
CA ILE A 248 17.13 6.42 13.32
C ILE A 248 17.80 6.65 11.96
N GLU A 249 18.61 5.70 11.50
CA GLU A 249 19.26 5.76 10.19
C GLU A 249 18.24 5.84 9.06
N ARG A 250 17.19 5.02 9.15
CA ARG A 250 16.12 5.01 8.15
C ARG A 250 15.35 6.31 8.13
N LYS A 251 15.01 6.88 9.29
CA LYS A 251 14.38 8.21 9.39
C LYS A 251 15.25 9.27 8.71
N ARG A 252 16.57 9.26 8.91
CA ARG A 252 17.52 10.18 8.25
C ARG A 252 17.53 9.98 6.73
N ALA A 253 17.56 8.73 6.25
CA ALA A 253 17.56 8.41 4.83
C ALA A 253 16.27 8.90 4.14
N VAL A 254 15.11 8.60 4.73
CA VAL A 254 13.79 9.04 4.23
C VAL A 254 13.70 10.57 4.21
N LYS A 255 14.19 11.25 5.25
CA LYS A 255 14.24 12.72 5.28
C LYS A 255 15.07 13.29 4.12
N ARG A 256 16.23 12.70 3.81
CA ARG A 256 17.04 13.12 2.65
C ARG A 256 16.30 12.94 1.34
N LEU A 257 15.62 11.81 1.13
CA LEU A 257 14.86 11.55 -0.09
C LEU A 257 13.74 12.58 -0.29
N ILE A 258 13.03 12.94 0.78
CA ILE A 258 11.98 13.98 0.73
C ILE A 258 12.59 15.34 0.41
N VAL A 259 13.67 15.72 1.09
CA VAL A 259 14.33 17.02 0.88
C VAL A 259 14.90 17.14 -0.54
N ASN A 260 15.52 16.09 -1.07
CA ASN A 260 16.03 16.10 -2.44
C ASN A 260 14.88 16.30 -3.45
N PHE A 261 13.76 15.62 -3.24
CA PHE A 261 12.58 15.81 -4.11
C PHE A 261 12.01 17.24 -3.99
N GLU A 262 11.97 17.82 -2.78
CA GLU A 262 11.54 19.21 -2.56
C GLU A 262 12.51 20.25 -3.14
N GLN A 263 13.79 19.92 -3.34
CA GLN A 263 14.76 20.78 -4.02
C GLN A 263 14.54 20.78 -5.53
N ASP A 264 14.16 19.62 -6.08
CA ASP A 264 13.97 19.42 -7.52
C ASP A 264 12.57 19.81 -8.02
N ALA A 265 11.57 19.88 -7.13
CA ALA A 265 10.18 20.16 -7.48
C ALA A 265 9.48 21.07 -6.47
N THR A 266 8.60 21.96 -6.96
CA THR A 266 7.76 22.80 -6.10
C THR A 266 6.67 21.97 -5.42
N ILE A 267 6.62 21.98 -4.08
CA ILE A 267 5.60 21.27 -3.31
C ILE A 267 4.79 22.25 -2.46
N ARG A 268 3.46 22.10 -2.47
CA ARG A 268 2.53 22.84 -1.60
C ARG A 268 1.90 21.90 -0.59
N TYR A 269 1.98 22.23 0.69
CA TYR A 269 1.40 21.44 1.78
C TYR A 269 0.07 22.01 2.27
N ARG A 270 -0.79 21.13 2.80
CA ARG A 270 -1.99 21.48 3.58
C ARG A 270 -2.23 20.43 4.69
N PRO A 271 -2.40 20.82 5.97
CA PRO A 271 -2.29 22.18 6.51
C PRO A 271 -0.85 22.70 6.40
N ASP A 272 0.10 22.02 7.04
CA ASP A 272 1.53 22.36 7.00
C ASP A 272 2.37 21.14 6.62
N ARG A 273 3.65 21.40 6.31
CA ARG A 273 4.64 20.34 6.06
C ARG A 273 4.76 19.45 7.31
N PRO A 274 4.79 18.11 7.16
CA PRO A 274 4.83 17.23 8.32
C PRO A 274 6.04 17.45 9.24
N ASN A 275 5.77 17.62 10.54
CA ASN A 275 6.78 18.01 11.55
C ASN A 275 7.91 16.99 11.74
N PHE A 276 7.73 15.71 11.37
CA PHE A 276 8.81 14.72 11.50
C PHE A 276 10.02 14.99 10.59
N LEU A 277 9.92 15.97 9.69
CA LEU A 277 11.00 16.48 8.85
C LEU A 277 11.78 17.63 9.51
N VAL A 278 11.23 18.27 10.53
CA VAL A 278 11.92 19.31 11.31
C VAL A 278 12.83 18.61 12.33
N ALA A 279 14.05 19.13 12.48
CA ALA A 279 15.11 18.54 13.31
C ALA A 279 14.74 18.53 14.79
#